data_AF-A0A9E5LMZ2-F1
#
_entry.id   AF-A0A9E5LMZ2-F1
#
_cell.length_a   1.000
_cell.length_b   1.000
_cell.length_c   1.000
_cell.angle_alpha   90.00
_cell.angle_beta   90.00
_cell.angle_gamma   90.00
#
_symmetry.space_group_name_H-M   'P 1'
#
loop_
_entity.id
_entity.type
_entity.pdbx_description
1 polymer ?
#
loop_
_entity_poly.entity_id
_entity_poly.type
_entity_poly.pdbx_seq_one_letter_code
_entity_poly.pdbx_strand_id
1 'polypeptide(L)'
;MSENASPASALIGDPAAYGRVGEDGTVYVITDSGERAVGSYPGKSAEEALAYFVRKFEMAASEIALLGARIKSGAMVPDEAVAAVNKLRAQLENFNGVGNLLALRISLEQLPSLIEANRGAYAEKKAAERAAKDAKRAETLAAKEQIVAQAEALANSESWKASSEKLKELLDEWKKAPRLDKATDATLWKRFSSSRNRFDKRRRQHFAQLIS
;
A
#
# COMPACT_ATOMS: atom_id res chain seq x y z
N MET A 1 -23.31 -6.92 -25.02
CA MET A 1 -22.36 -6.01 -24.37
C MET A 1 -22.77 -5.93 -22.91
N SER A 2 -22.17 -6.75 -22.05
CA SER A 2 -22.45 -6.65 -20.62
C SER A 2 -21.64 -5.50 -20.06
N GLU A 3 -22.27 -4.35 -19.82
CA GLU A 3 -21.70 -3.31 -18.98
C GLU A 3 -21.43 -3.93 -17.62
N ASN A 4 -20.15 -4.15 -17.33
CA ASN A 4 -19.70 -4.64 -16.04
C ASN A 4 -19.80 -3.46 -15.06
N ALA A 5 -21.03 -3.17 -14.59
CA ALA A 5 -21.28 -2.08 -13.66
C ALA A 5 -20.39 -2.28 -12.43
N SER A 6 -19.61 -1.25 -12.09
CA SER A 6 -18.78 -1.24 -10.88
C SER A 6 -19.67 -1.53 -9.66
N PRO A 7 -19.18 -2.23 -8.60
CA PRO A 7 -19.93 -2.41 -7.36
C PRO A 7 -20.52 -1.11 -6.80
N ALA A 8 -19.81 0.02 -7.01
CA ALA A 8 -20.33 1.35 -6.68
C ALA A 8 -21.54 1.74 -7.54
N SER A 9 -21.45 1.57 -8.86
CA SER A 9 -22.55 1.89 -9.79
C SER A 9 -23.78 1.00 -9.56
N ALA A 10 -23.57 -0.29 -9.28
CA ALA A 10 -24.65 -1.23 -8.94
C ALA A 10 -25.34 -0.86 -7.61
N LEU A 11 -24.58 -0.37 -6.62
CA LEU A 11 -25.12 0.09 -5.34
C LEU A 11 -25.81 1.46 -5.44
N ILE A 12 -25.34 2.32 -6.34
CA ILE A 12 -25.88 3.67 -6.56
C ILE A 12 -27.21 3.61 -7.32
N GLY A 13 -27.28 2.90 -8.45
CA GLY A 13 -28.50 2.81 -9.26
C GLY A 13 -29.05 4.19 -9.69
N ASP A 14 -30.36 4.40 -9.52
CA ASP A 14 -31.02 5.72 -9.61
C ASP A 14 -31.52 6.12 -8.21
N PRO A 15 -30.72 6.86 -7.42
CA PRO A 15 -31.10 7.24 -6.07
C PRO A 15 -32.27 8.23 -6.03
N ALA A 16 -32.45 9.05 -7.08
CA ALA A 16 -33.48 10.09 -7.11
C ALA A 16 -34.90 9.50 -7.13
N ALA A 17 -35.05 8.29 -7.68
CA ALA A 17 -36.31 7.53 -7.64
C ALA A 17 -36.82 7.23 -6.22
N TYR A 18 -35.94 7.31 -5.21
CA TYR A 18 -36.28 7.13 -3.79
C TYR A 18 -36.58 8.45 -3.08
N GLY A 19 -36.69 9.56 -3.81
CA GLY A 19 -36.82 10.89 -3.25
C GLY A 19 -38.13 11.58 -3.60
N ARG A 20 -38.64 12.36 -2.65
CA ARG A 20 -39.74 13.30 -2.88
C ARG A 20 -39.42 14.63 -2.21
N VAL A 21 -39.84 15.74 -2.81
CA VAL A 21 -39.77 17.07 -2.20
C VAL A 21 -41.19 17.56 -1.94
N GLY A 22 -41.45 18.03 -0.73
CA GLY A 22 -42.70 18.68 -0.35
C GLY A 22 -42.79 20.10 -0.88
N GLU A 23 -44.01 20.66 -0.89
CA GLU A 23 -44.27 22.04 -1.31
C GLU A 23 -43.55 23.08 -0.42
N ASP A 24 -43.24 22.70 0.81
CA ASP A 24 -42.47 23.46 1.80
C ASP A 24 -40.95 23.38 1.59
N GLY A 25 -40.48 22.62 0.59
CA GLY A 25 -39.05 22.37 0.32
C GLY A 25 -38.42 21.32 1.23
N THR A 26 -39.21 20.59 2.02
CA THR A 26 -38.71 19.45 2.81
C THR A 26 -38.48 18.25 1.88
N VAL A 27 -37.30 17.65 1.97
CA VAL A 27 -36.91 16.46 1.20
C VAL A 27 -37.18 15.22 2.05
N TYR A 28 -37.80 14.23 1.41
CA TYR A 28 -38.17 12.94 1.97
C TYR A 28 -37.46 11.82 1.22
N VAL A 29 -37.03 10.80 1.95
CA VAL A 29 -36.64 9.51 1.37
C VAL A 29 -37.79 8.53 1.51
N ILE A 30 -38.07 7.81 0.43
CA ILE A 30 -39.08 6.76 0.35
C ILE A 30 -38.41 5.44 0.72
N THR A 31 -38.93 4.79 1.75
CA THR A 31 -38.47 3.47 2.21
C THR A 31 -39.63 2.47 2.20
N ASP A 32 -39.33 1.20 2.42
CA ASP A 32 -40.33 0.15 2.63
C ASP A 32 -41.26 0.44 3.82
N SER A 33 -40.73 1.10 4.85
CA SER A 33 -41.47 1.55 6.03
C SER A 33 -42.26 2.86 5.83
N GLY A 34 -42.21 3.45 4.63
CA GLY A 34 -42.86 4.72 4.29
C GLY A 34 -41.89 5.88 4.06
N GLU A 35 -42.41 7.10 4.03
CA GLU A 35 -41.62 8.31 3.81
C GLU A 35 -40.99 8.83 5.10
N ARG A 36 -39.72 9.22 5.03
CA ARG A 36 -38.98 9.84 6.14
C ARG A 36 -38.36 11.16 5.70
N ALA A 37 -38.59 12.23 6.46
CA ALA A 37 -37.91 13.50 6.22
C ALA A 37 -36.39 13.35 6.43
N VAL A 38 -35.60 13.79 5.45
CA VAL A 38 -34.12 13.80 5.54
C VAL A 38 -33.56 15.20 5.75
N GLY A 39 -34.36 16.24 5.53
CA GLY A 39 -34.02 17.63 5.78
C GLY A 39 -34.63 18.55 4.72
N SER A 40 -34.28 19.83 4.78
CA SER A 40 -34.69 20.83 3.78
C SER A 40 -33.46 21.60 3.29
N TYR A 41 -33.55 22.19 2.11
CA TYR A 41 -32.53 23.09 1.58
C TYR A 41 -33.19 24.44 1.21
N PRO A 42 -33.27 25.39 2.16
CA PRO A 42 -33.93 26.67 1.94
C PRO A 42 -33.30 27.48 0.80
N GLY A 43 -34.14 28.17 0.02
CA GLY A 43 -33.68 29.05 -1.06
C GLY A 43 -33.17 28.33 -2.32
N LYS A 44 -33.47 27.03 -2.45
CA LYS A 44 -33.11 26.19 -3.59
C LYS A 44 -34.33 25.59 -4.26
N SER A 45 -34.19 25.21 -5.53
CA SER A 45 -35.24 24.48 -6.24
C SER A 45 -35.42 23.08 -5.64
N ALA A 46 -36.58 22.47 -5.85
CA ALA A 46 -36.83 21.10 -5.41
C ALA A 46 -35.79 20.11 -5.99
N GLU A 47 -35.40 20.29 -7.24
CA GLU A 47 -34.39 19.47 -7.91
C GLU A 47 -33.00 19.62 -7.25
N GLU A 48 -32.57 20.87 -6.96
CA GLU A 48 -31.30 21.14 -6.28
C GLU A 48 -31.28 20.56 -4.86
N ALA A 49 -32.39 20.69 -4.13
CA ALA A 49 -32.55 20.13 -2.79
C ALA A 49 -32.45 18.60 -2.83
N LEU A 50 -33.18 17.95 -3.74
CA LEU A 50 -33.14 16.50 -3.93
C LEU A 50 -31.74 16.01 -4.29
N ALA A 51 -31.09 16.66 -5.27
CA ALA A 51 -29.74 16.30 -5.74
C ALA A 51 -28.70 16.36 -4.60
N TYR A 52 -28.82 17.33 -3.69
CA TYR A 52 -27.92 17.43 -2.53
C TYR A 52 -28.00 16.19 -1.62
N PHE A 53 -29.21 15.69 -1.33
CA PHE A 53 -29.39 14.50 -0.50
C PHE A 53 -29.10 13.19 -1.25
N VAL A 54 -29.32 13.15 -2.57
CA VAL A 54 -28.86 12.06 -3.44
C VAL A 54 -27.34 11.93 -3.41
N ARG A 55 -26.62 13.04 -3.54
CA ARG A 55 -25.14 13.03 -3.51
C ARG A 55 -24.59 12.48 -2.19
N LYS A 56 -25.26 12.74 -1.07
CA LYS A 56 -24.89 12.13 0.23
C LYS A 56 -24.97 10.61 0.18
N PHE A 57 -26.03 10.06 -0.43
CA PHE A 57 -26.19 8.63 -0.62
C PHE A 57 -25.11 8.06 -1.53
N GLU A 58 -24.86 8.69 -2.67
CA GLU A 58 -23.81 8.27 -3.61
C GLU A 58 -22.43 8.20 -2.97
N MET A 59 -22.11 9.19 -2.11
CA MET A 59 -20.86 9.21 -1.35
C MET A 59 -20.75 8.00 -0.40
N ALA A 60 -21.80 7.72 0.37
CA ALA A 60 -21.82 6.58 1.29
C ALA A 60 -21.75 5.23 0.54
N ALA A 61 -22.48 5.10 -0.57
CA ALA A 61 -22.46 3.92 -1.42
C ALA A 61 -21.06 3.70 -2.01
N SER A 62 -20.43 4.77 -2.51
CA SER A 62 -19.06 4.72 -3.03
C SER A 62 -18.04 4.31 -1.97
N GLU A 63 -18.19 4.80 -0.73
CA GLU A 63 -17.32 4.44 0.38
C GLU A 63 -17.43 2.95 0.75
N ILE A 64 -18.65 2.42 0.85
CA ILE A 64 -18.90 0.99 1.12
C ILE A 64 -18.34 0.12 -0.02
N ALA A 65 -18.60 0.49 -1.27
CA ALA A 65 -18.10 -0.24 -2.43
C ALA A 65 -16.57 -0.26 -2.48
N LEU A 66 -15.92 0.88 -2.20
CA LEU A 66 -14.47 0.99 -2.13
C LEU A 66 -13.89 0.14 -1.00
N LEU A 67 -14.52 0.17 0.18
CA LEU A 67 -14.10 -0.67 1.31
C LEU A 67 -14.14 -2.15 0.94
N GLY A 68 -15.24 -2.62 0.33
CA GLY A 68 -15.36 -3.99 -0.17
C GLY A 68 -14.28 -4.36 -1.19
N ALA A 69 -13.95 -3.46 -2.12
CA ALA A 69 -12.89 -3.68 -3.11
C ALA A 69 -11.49 -3.76 -2.46
N ARG A 70 -11.22 -2.94 -1.44
CA ARG A 70 -9.95 -2.97 -0.70
C ARG A 70 -9.78 -4.25 0.12
N ILE A 71 -10.87 -4.77 0.69
CA ILE A 71 -10.87 -6.06 1.38
C ILE A 71 -10.55 -7.19 0.39
N LYS A 72 -11.28 -7.26 -0.75
CA LYS A 72 -11.08 -8.30 -1.79
C LYS A 72 -9.68 -8.30 -2.40
N SER A 73 -9.07 -7.13 -2.58
CA SER A 73 -7.72 -7.00 -3.14
C SER A 73 -6.59 -7.25 -2.13
N GLY A 74 -6.92 -7.41 -0.84
CA GLY A 74 -5.95 -7.47 0.24
C GLY A 74 -5.14 -6.18 0.40
N ALA A 75 -5.72 -5.04 0.02
CA ALA A 75 -5.12 -3.70 0.14
C ALA A 75 -5.43 -3.03 1.49
N MET A 76 -6.08 -3.74 2.41
CA MET A 76 -6.44 -3.25 3.73
C MET A 76 -6.18 -4.35 4.77
N VAL A 77 -5.74 -3.92 5.96
CA VAL A 77 -5.58 -4.84 7.09
C VAL A 77 -6.97 -5.25 7.59
N PRO A 78 -7.24 -6.54 7.88
CA PRO A 78 -8.56 -7.01 8.32
C PRO A 78 -9.12 -6.24 9.52
N ASP A 79 -8.29 -5.96 10.53
CA ASP A 79 -8.77 -5.28 11.75
C ASP A 79 -9.08 -3.79 11.50
N GLU A 80 -8.33 -3.14 10.60
CA GLU A 80 -8.67 -1.79 10.12
C GLU A 80 -9.99 -1.81 9.33
N ALA A 81 -10.23 -2.87 8.54
CA ALA A 81 -11.47 -3.02 7.79
C ALA A 81 -12.67 -3.17 8.74
N VAL A 82 -12.54 -3.94 9.83
CA VAL A 82 -13.57 -4.04 10.88
C VAL A 82 -13.85 -2.68 11.50
N ALA A 83 -12.81 -1.91 11.84
CA ALA A 83 -12.99 -0.56 12.39
C ALA A 83 -13.71 0.37 11.40
N ALA A 84 -13.37 0.31 10.12
CA ALA A 84 -14.03 1.09 9.07
C ALA A 84 -15.51 0.71 8.89
N VAL A 85 -15.84 -0.59 8.93
CA VAL A 85 -17.24 -1.07 8.91
C VAL A 85 -18.02 -0.51 10.10
N ASN A 86 -17.46 -0.54 11.31
CA ASN A 86 -18.13 -0.03 12.50
C ASN A 86 -18.35 1.49 12.44
N LYS A 87 -17.38 2.24 11.91
CA LYS A 87 -17.54 3.68 11.68
C LYS A 87 -18.66 3.97 10.68
N LEU A 88 -18.73 3.22 9.57
CA LEU A 88 -19.79 3.35 8.58
C LEU A 88 -21.15 3.00 9.17
N ARG A 89 -21.25 1.98 10.04
CA ARG A 89 -22.49 1.65 10.75
C ARG A 89 -22.97 2.84 11.59
N ALA A 90 -22.10 3.40 12.41
CA ALA A 90 -22.42 4.58 13.23
C ALA A 90 -22.85 5.79 12.37
N GLN A 91 -22.17 6.02 11.24
CA GLN A 91 -22.55 7.07 10.29
C GLN A 91 -23.94 6.81 9.67
N LEU A 92 -24.32 5.55 9.47
CA LEU A 92 -25.60 5.19 8.86
C LEU A 92 -26.80 5.19 9.81
N GLU A 93 -26.61 5.26 11.13
CA GLU A 93 -27.70 5.30 12.11
C GLU A 93 -28.62 6.51 11.92
N ASN A 94 -28.04 7.69 11.71
CA ASN A 94 -28.76 8.96 11.52
C ASN A 94 -28.58 9.51 10.10
N PHE A 95 -28.46 8.62 9.12
CA PHE A 95 -28.15 9.02 7.76
C PHE A 95 -29.30 9.73 7.06
N ASN A 96 -29.00 10.92 6.56
CA ASN A 96 -29.93 11.82 5.89
C ASN A 96 -29.50 11.98 4.43
N GLY A 97 -29.82 10.96 3.63
CA GLY A 97 -29.61 10.93 2.19
C GLY A 97 -30.78 10.24 1.49
N VAL A 98 -30.89 10.49 0.20
CA VAL A 98 -31.95 9.95 -0.65
C VAL A 98 -31.36 8.90 -1.58
N GLY A 99 -31.91 7.68 -1.53
CA GLY A 99 -31.48 6.55 -2.33
C GLY A 99 -31.96 5.23 -1.74
N ASN A 100 -31.49 4.11 -2.29
CA ASN A 100 -31.83 2.78 -1.80
C ASN A 100 -31.11 2.46 -0.48
N LEU A 101 -31.66 2.96 0.64
CA LEU A 101 -31.07 2.78 1.97
C LEU A 101 -31.01 1.32 2.41
N LEU A 102 -31.94 0.47 1.94
CA LEU A 102 -31.94 -0.96 2.22
C LEU A 102 -30.73 -1.65 1.56
N ALA A 103 -30.50 -1.41 0.27
CA ALA A 103 -29.35 -1.94 -0.45
C ALA A 103 -28.01 -1.48 0.18
N LEU A 104 -27.94 -0.22 0.63
CA LEU A 104 -26.78 0.32 1.33
C LEU A 104 -26.47 -0.45 2.63
N ARG A 105 -27.49 -0.71 3.45
CA ARG A 105 -27.37 -1.47 4.69
C ARG A 105 -26.97 -2.92 4.45
N ILE A 106 -27.66 -3.60 3.53
CA ILE A 106 -27.33 -4.99 3.15
C ILE A 106 -25.87 -5.09 2.70
N SER A 107 -25.41 -4.14 1.87
CA SER A 107 -24.02 -4.14 1.38
C SER A 107 -23.01 -3.97 2.52
N LEU A 108 -23.29 -3.10 3.50
CA LEU A 108 -22.46 -2.90 4.68
C LEU A 108 -22.44 -4.14 5.60
N GLU A 109 -23.58 -4.82 5.76
CA GLU A 109 -23.71 -6.03 6.58
C GLU A 109 -23.01 -7.26 6.00
N GLN A 110 -22.77 -7.27 4.68
CA GLN A 110 -21.98 -8.32 4.02
C GLN A 110 -20.45 -8.15 4.23
N LEU A 111 -19.98 -6.95 4.56
CA LEU A 111 -18.54 -6.68 4.67
C LEU A 111 -17.83 -7.49 5.79
N PRO A 112 -18.39 -7.71 6.99
CA PRO A 112 -17.79 -8.58 7.99
C PRO A 112 -17.48 -10.01 7.49
N SER A 113 -18.43 -10.64 6.79
CA SER A 113 -18.22 -11.98 6.22
C SER A 113 -17.14 -11.94 5.12
N LEU A 114 -17.11 -10.87 4.33
CA LEU A 114 -16.08 -10.66 3.32
C LEU A 114 -14.69 -10.49 3.96
N ILE A 115 -14.57 -9.81 5.10
CA ILE A 115 -13.31 -9.66 5.83
C ILE A 115 -12.80 -11.04 6.27
N GLU A 116 -13.63 -11.84 6.93
CA GLU A 116 -13.21 -13.17 7.40
C GLU A 116 -12.84 -14.10 6.25
N ALA A 117 -13.62 -14.09 5.16
CA ALA A 117 -13.31 -14.87 3.96
C ALA A 117 -11.96 -14.50 3.32
N ASN A 118 -11.49 -13.25 3.47
CA ASN A 118 -10.23 -12.78 2.89
C ASN A 118 -9.06 -12.73 3.89
N ARG A 119 -9.30 -13.00 5.18
CA ARG A 119 -8.28 -12.91 6.24
C ARG A 119 -7.09 -13.84 6.00
N GLY A 120 -7.36 -15.08 5.59
CA GLY A 120 -6.33 -16.08 5.25
C GLY A 120 -5.46 -15.64 4.06
N ALA A 121 -6.10 -15.29 2.95
CA ALA A 121 -5.40 -14.82 1.75
C ALA A 121 -4.57 -13.55 2.01
N TYR A 122 -5.06 -12.63 2.83
CA TYR A 122 -4.28 -11.47 3.26
C TYR A 122 -3.02 -11.87 4.03
N ALA A 123 -3.15 -12.78 5.00
CA ALA A 123 -2.03 -13.24 5.82
C ALA A 123 -0.95 -13.95 4.97
N GLU A 124 -1.37 -14.82 4.05
CA GLU A 124 -0.47 -15.51 3.12
C GLU A 124 0.27 -14.53 2.21
N LYS A 125 -0.45 -13.57 1.63
CA LYS A 125 0.16 -12.52 0.80
C LYS A 125 1.21 -11.73 1.58
N LYS A 126 0.91 -11.34 2.82
CA LYS A 126 1.86 -10.59 3.67
C LYS A 126 3.06 -11.44 4.09
N ALA A 127 2.86 -12.72 4.36
CA ALA A 127 3.95 -13.65 4.63
C ALA A 127 4.86 -13.81 3.41
N ALA A 128 4.29 -13.97 2.22
CA ALA A 128 5.03 -14.08 0.97
C ALA A 128 5.82 -12.80 0.63
N GLU A 129 5.22 -11.61 0.77
CA GLU A 129 5.89 -10.32 0.58
C GLU A 129 7.08 -10.15 1.53
N ARG A 130 6.90 -10.53 2.81
CA ARG A 130 7.97 -10.48 3.81
C ARG A 130 9.08 -11.47 3.48
N ALA A 131 8.75 -12.71 3.16
CA ALA A 131 9.73 -13.74 2.79
C ALA A 131 10.54 -13.32 1.56
N ALA A 132 9.89 -12.76 0.53
CA ALA A 132 10.58 -12.27 -0.66
C ALA A 132 11.53 -11.10 -0.35
N LYS A 133 11.12 -10.17 0.51
CA LYS A 133 11.96 -9.06 0.97
C LYS A 133 13.17 -9.55 1.77
N ASP A 134 12.95 -10.50 2.68
CA ASP A 134 14.00 -11.07 3.51
C ASP A 134 14.99 -11.90 2.68
N ALA A 135 14.50 -12.68 1.70
CA ALA A 135 15.34 -13.42 0.76
C ALA A 135 16.23 -12.48 -0.08
N LYS A 136 15.66 -11.42 -0.66
CA LYS A 136 16.43 -10.42 -1.43
C LYS A 136 17.48 -9.71 -0.57
N ARG A 137 17.15 -9.42 0.69
CA ARG A 137 18.09 -8.85 1.66
C ARG A 137 19.23 -9.83 1.96
N ALA A 138 18.92 -11.10 2.19
CA ALA A 138 19.91 -12.15 2.46
C ALA A 138 20.86 -12.37 1.26
N GLU A 139 20.32 -12.40 0.04
CA GLU A 139 21.10 -12.48 -1.20
C GLU A 139 22.06 -11.29 -1.34
N THR A 140 21.56 -10.07 -1.13
CA THR A 140 22.37 -8.85 -1.19
C THR A 140 23.48 -8.87 -0.13
N LEU A 141 23.17 -9.35 1.08
CA LEU A 141 24.14 -9.51 2.16
C LEU A 141 25.23 -10.52 1.78
N ALA A 142 24.85 -11.69 1.29
CA ALA A 142 25.79 -12.73 0.86
C ALA A 142 26.72 -12.23 -0.26
N ALA A 143 26.18 -11.54 -1.26
CA ALA A 143 26.97 -10.96 -2.36
C ALA A 143 27.98 -9.92 -1.84
N LYS A 144 27.57 -9.02 -0.94
CA LYS A 144 28.47 -8.02 -0.35
C LYS A 144 29.53 -8.66 0.56
N GLU A 145 29.17 -9.67 1.34
CA GLU A 145 30.14 -10.44 2.14
C GLU A 145 31.17 -11.14 1.26
N GLN A 146 30.76 -11.73 0.13
CA GLN A 146 31.68 -12.33 -0.83
C GLN A 146 32.67 -11.30 -1.40
N ILE A 147 32.20 -10.10 -1.75
CA ILE A 147 33.06 -9.01 -2.23
C ILE A 147 34.09 -8.63 -1.16
N VAL A 148 33.64 -8.47 0.09
CA VAL A 148 34.50 -8.13 1.22
C VAL A 148 35.54 -9.22 1.47
N ALA A 149 35.13 -10.49 1.49
CA ALA A 149 36.01 -11.64 1.72
C ALA A 149 37.07 -11.76 0.62
N GLN A 150 36.72 -11.55 -0.65
CA GLN A 150 37.68 -11.53 -1.75
C GLN A 150 38.69 -10.38 -1.60
N ALA A 151 38.23 -9.19 -1.21
CA ALA A 151 39.13 -8.06 -0.96
C ALA A 151 40.06 -8.31 0.23
N GLU A 152 39.56 -8.94 1.31
CA GLU A 152 40.34 -9.35 2.48
C GLU A 152 41.44 -10.36 2.10
N ALA A 153 41.13 -11.34 1.23
CA ALA A 153 42.13 -12.29 0.73
C ALA A 153 43.24 -11.62 -0.10
N LEU A 154 42.88 -10.61 -0.91
CA LEU A 154 43.83 -9.85 -1.72
C LEU A 154 44.66 -8.84 -0.93
N ALA A 155 44.23 -8.50 0.30
CA ALA A 155 44.87 -7.44 1.09
C ALA A 155 46.36 -7.68 1.36
N ASN A 156 46.81 -8.95 1.30
CA ASN A 156 48.19 -9.33 1.49
C ASN A 156 48.91 -9.87 0.25
N SER A 157 48.26 -9.87 -0.91
CA SER A 157 48.83 -10.36 -2.17
C SER A 157 50.00 -9.49 -2.65
N GLU A 158 51.02 -10.13 -3.21
CA GLU A 158 52.17 -9.49 -3.86
C GLU A 158 52.04 -9.49 -5.39
N SER A 159 50.98 -10.11 -5.92
CA SER A 159 50.63 -10.00 -7.35
C SER A 159 50.02 -8.63 -7.63
N TRP A 160 50.86 -7.60 -7.68
CA TRP A 160 50.45 -6.19 -7.64
C TRP A 160 49.48 -5.80 -8.74
N LYS A 161 49.76 -6.18 -10.01
CA LYS A 161 48.91 -5.80 -11.15
C LYS A 161 47.55 -6.49 -11.09
N ALA A 162 47.54 -7.81 -11.02
CA ALA A 162 46.31 -8.61 -11.00
C ALA A 162 45.42 -8.29 -9.80
N SER A 163 46.01 -8.12 -8.60
CA SER A 163 45.24 -7.80 -7.39
C SER A 163 44.64 -6.38 -7.44
N SER A 164 45.34 -5.42 -8.08
CA SER A 164 44.81 -4.06 -8.28
C SER A 164 43.60 -4.05 -9.21
N GLU A 165 43.68 -4.77 -10.33
CA GLU A 165 42.58 -4.92 -11.29
C GLU A 165 41.39 -5.59 -10.60
N LYS A 166 41.63 -6.69 -9.85
CA LYS A 166 40.55 -7.38 -9.13
C LYS A 166 39.89 -6.53 -8.06
N LEU A 167 40.65 -5.78 -7.26
CA LEU A 167 40.09 -4.87 -6.26
C LEU A 167 39.25 -3.74 -6.87
N LYS A 168 39.57 -3.31 -8.11
CA LYS A 168 38.77 -2.34 -8.86
C LYS A 168 37.44 -2.96 -9.32
N GLU A 169 37.48 -4.17 -9.87
CA GLU A 169 36.26 -4.93 -10.23
C GLU A 169 35.34 -5.09 -9.03
N LEU A 170 35.87 -5.53 -7.90
CA LEU A 170 35.12 -5.73 -6.66
C LEU A 170 34.47 -4.43 -6.14
N LEU A 171 35.13 -3.28 -6.30
CA LEU A 171 34.54 -1.98 -5.96
C LEU A 171 33.37 -1.65 -6.89
N ASP A 172 33.47 -1.98 -8.17
CA ASP A 172 32.42 -1.69 -9.13
C ASP A 172 31.23 -2.66 -8.96
N GLU A 173 31.48 -3.93 -8.62
CA GLU A 173 30.46 -4.87 -8.16
C GLU A 173 29.75 -4.37 -6.89
N TRP A 174 30.52 -3.88 -5.90
CA TRP A 174 29.96 -3.30 -4.67
C TRP A 174 29.01 -2.13 -4.95
N LYS A 175 29.38 -1.23 -5.86
CA LYS A 175 28.57 -0.06 -6.24
C LYS A 175 27.28 -0.46 -6.97
N LYS A 176 27.31 -1.55 -7.74
CA LYS A 176 26.15 -2.08 -8.48
C LYS A 176 25.20 -2.87 -7.57
N ALA A 177 25.71 -3.46 -6.49
CA ALA A 177 24.91 -4.23 -5.56
C ALA A 177 23.81 -3.36 -4.88
N PRO A 178 22.61 -3.90 -4.64
CA PRO A 178 21.57 -3.21 -3.89
C PRO A 178 22.06 -2.76 -2.50
N ARG A 179 21.48 -1.68 -1.96
CA ARG A 179 21.82 -1.21 -0.61
C ARG A 179 21.13 -2.06 0.46
N LEU A 180 21.88 -2.37 1.51
CA LEU A 180 21.34 -2.93 2.75
C LEU A 180 20.89 -1.81 3.70
N ASP A 181 20.51 -2.16 4.93
CA ASP A 181 20.36 -1.13 5.97
C ASP A 181 21.70 -0.47 6.28
N LYS A 182 21.62 0.76 6.80
CA LYS A 182 22.77 1.63 7.02
C LYS A 182 23.85 1.00 7.91
N ALA A 183 23.49 0.26 8.96
CA ALA A 183 24.45 -0.29 9.90
C ALA A 183 25.24 -1.46 9.30
N THR A 184 24.52 -2.37 8.63
CA THR A 184 25.13 -3.51 7.95
C THR A 184 26.03 -3.06 6.80
N ASP A 185 25.55 -2.16 5.95
CA ASP A 185 26.30 -1.66 4.79
C ASP A 185 27.57 -0.90 5.22
N ALA A 186 27.49 -0.09 6.27
CA ALA A 186 28.64 0.63 6.81
C ALA A 186 29.71 -0.31 7.38
N THR A 187 29.29 -1.38 8.06
CA THR A 187 30.20 -2.40 8.63
C THR A 187 30.98 -3.10 7.53
N LEU A 188 30.28 -3.57 6.51
CA LEU A 188 30.87 -4.25 5.36
C LEU A 188 31.76 -3.31 4.53
N TRP A 189 31.31 -2.08 4.30
CA TRP A 189 32.11 -1.07 3.59
C TRP A 189 33.42 -0.76 4.31
N LYS A 190 33.38 -0.63 5.65
CA LYS A 190 34.59 -0.40 6.45
C LYS A 190 35.60 -1.52 6.25
N ARG A 191 35.16 -2.78 6.32
CA ARG A 191 36.02 -3.96 6.07
C ARG A 191 36.62 -3.93 4.67
N PHE A 192 35.80 -3.76 3.64
CA PHE A 192 36.25 -3.68 2.25
C PHE A 192 37.27 -2.54 2.03
N SER A 193 36.95 -1.33 2.51
CA SER A 193 37.80 -0.16 2.36
C SER A 193 39.14 -0.34 3.09
N SER A 194 39.12 -0.91 4.31
CA SER A 194 40.34 -1.22 5.06
C SER A 194 41.24 -2.20 4.32
N SER A 195 40.70 -3.26 3.72
CA SER A 195 41.45 -4.24 2.93
C SER A 195 42.13 -3.60 1.72
N ARG A 196 41.38 -2.79 0.96
CA ARG A 196 41.92 -2.07 -0.20
C ARG A 196 43.03 -1.08 0.21
N ASN A 197 42.79 -0.30 1.27
CA ASN A 197 43.78 0.66 1.77
C ASN A 197 45.07 -0.02 2.23
N ARG A 198 44.98 -1.21 2.85
CA ARG A 198 46.15 -2.01 3.26
C ARG A 198 46.97 -2.44 2.04
N PHE A 199 46.32 -2.99 1.02
CA PHE A 199 46.97 -3.39 -0.23
C PHE A 199 47.65 -2.19 -0.91
N ASP A 200 46.94 -1.09 -1.09
CA ASP A 200 47.46 0.12 -1.76
C ASP A 200 48.66 0.73 -1.02
N LYS A 201 48.67 0.68 0.32
CA LYS A 201 49.81 1.11 1.14
C LYS A 201 51.03 0.22 0.87
N ARG A 202 50.87 -1.10 0.92
CA ARG A 202 51.97 -2.06 0.67
C ARG A 202 52.54 -1.92 -0.74
N ARG A 203 51.67 -1.83 -1.75
CA ARG A 203 52.07 -1.65 -3.15
C ARG A 203 52.93 -0.40 -3.31
N ARG A 204 52.51 0.74 -2.75
CA ARG A 204 53.28 2.00 -2.81
C ARG A 204 54.65 1.88 -2.14
N GLN A 205 54.73 1.23 -0.98
CA GLN A 205 55.99 1.01 -0.27
C GLN A 205 56.97 0.16 -1.10
N HIS A 206 56.48 -0.93 -1.70
CA HIS A 206 57.30 -1.81 -2.53
C HIS A 206 57.90 -1.08 -3.74
N PHE A 207 57.08 -0.34 -4.51
CA PHE A 207 57.59 0.39 -5.67
C PHE A 207 58.46 1.60 -5.30
N ALA A 208 58.24 2.24 -4.15
CA ALA A 208 59.14 3.29 -3.67
C ALA A 208 60.55 2.77 -3.39
N GLN A 209 60.68 1.53 -2.90
CA GLN A 209 61.98 0.90 -2.64
C GLN A 209 62.71 0.47 -3.91
N LEU A 210 62.00 0.16 -5.00
CA LEU A 210 62.60 -0.26 -6.28
C LEU A 210 63.11 0.91 -7.13
N ILE A 211 62.71 2.14 -6.80
CA ILE A 211 63.10 3.37 -7.51
C ILE A 211 64.16 4.15 -6.70
N SER A 212 64.45 3.71 -5.47
CA SER A 212 65.53 4.17 -4.60
C SER A 212 66.84 3.46 -4.94
#